data_AF-A0A843W0X4-F1
#
_entry.id   AF-A0A843W0X4-F1
#
_cell.length_a   1.000
_cell.length_b   1.000
_cell.length_c   1.000
_cell.angle_alpha   90.00
_cell.angle_beta   90.00
_cell.angle_gamma   90.00
#
_symmetry.space_group_name_H-M   'P 1'
#
loop_
_entity.id
_entity.type
_entity.pdbx_description
1 polymer ?
#
loop_
_entity_poly.entity_id
_entity_poly.type
_entity_poly.pdbx_seq_one_letter_code
_entity_poly.pdbx_strand_id
1 'polypeptide(L)'
;MGNHASCAPYIVSGSGAAKVVHNDGRVTAYTRPVRAGELMAENPRQFVCDAGELKVGHRVPGLTAEEELEGRRLYFLLPMDMLYSVLTDDEMAALSCRASGAGKRGRMLPAVLCMFPSEAAEGQPAGAREEEKEEEFTDSVGRQRSWKPALDTIYEACH
;
A
#
# COMPACT_ATOMS: atom_id res chain seq x y z
N MET A 1 7.54 27.40 33.19
CA MET A 1 7.60 27.84 31.78
C MET A 1 7.95 26.60 30.96
N GLY A 2 6.98 25.99 30.28
CA GLY A 2 7.18 24.74 29.57
C GLY A 2 6.05 24.58 28.56
N ASN A 3 6.29 25.06 27.34
CA ASN A 3 5.30 25.00 26.27
C ASN A 3 5.37 23.60 25.66
N HIS A 4 4.36 22.79 25.93
CA HIS A 4 4.11 21.55 25.21
C HIS A 4 3.75 21.94 23.77
N ALA A 5 4.72 21.92 22.86
CA ALA A 5 4.46 22.01 21.43
C ALA A 5 3.78 20.70 21.00
N SER A 6 2.47 20.64 21.21
CA SER A 6 1.60 19.61 20.67
C SER A 6 1.74 19.62 19.16
N CYS A 7 2.29 18.55 18.59
CA CYS A 7 2.43 18.36 17.16
C CYS A 7 1.05 18.48 16.51
N ALA A 8 0.84 19.51 15.70
CA ALA A 8 -0.40 19.69 14.97
C ALA A 8 -0.58 18.51 13.98
N PRO A 9 -1.72 17.82 14.01
CA PRO A 9 -1.96 16.67 13.16
C PRO A 9 -2.14 17.15 11.70
N TYR A 10 -1.53 16.41 10.77
CA TYR A 10 -1.74 16.41 9.31
C TYR A 10 -2.42 17.64 8.67
N ILE A 11 -1.89 18.86 8.83
CA ILE A 11 -2.41 19.95 8.00
C ILE A 11 -1.83 19.78 6.59
N VAL A 12 -2.58 19.03 5.76
CA VAL A 12 -2.43 18.96 4.31
C VAL A 12 -2.54 20.39 3.80
N SER A 13 -1.39 21.07 3.74
CA SER A 13 -1.32 22.47 3.39
C SER A 13 -1.75 22.66 1.92
N GLY A 14 -2.74 23.53 1.71
CA GLY A 14 -2.84 24.34 0.50
C GLY A 14 -4.15 24.33 -0.27
N SER A 15 -5.01 23.30 -0.13
CA SER A 15 -6.30 23.28 -0.83
C SER A 15 -7.28 22.43 -0.03
N GLY A 16 -8.53 22.85 0.12
CA GLY A 16 -9.60 22.04 0.72
C GLY A 16 -9.92 20.75 -0.05
N ALA A 17 -9.10 20.38 -1.02
CA ALA A 17 -9.25 19.21 -1.88
C ALA A 17 -8.91 17.91 -1.13
N ALA A 18 -9.59 16.83 -1.50
CA ALA A 18 -9.16 15.48 -1.16
C ALA A 18 -7.95 15.10 -2.04
N LYS A 19 -6.99 14.36 -1.49
CA LYS A 19 -5.82 13.86 -2.24
C LYS A 19 -5.88 12.35 -2.33
N VAL A 20 -5.72 11.79 -3.52
CA VAL A 20 -5.67 10.35 -3.74
C VAL A 20 -4.29 9.98 -4.27
N VAL A 21 -3.62 9.07 -3.57
CA VAL A 21 -2.35 8.46 -3.98
C VAL A 21 -2.67 7.19 -4.77
N HIS A 22 -2.24 7.15 -6.03
CA HIS A 22 -2.39 6.00 -6.91
C HIS A 22 -1.28 4.97 -6.66
N ASN A 23 -1.47 3.74 -7.16
CA ASN A 23 -0.50 2.67 -6.99
C ASN A 23 0.87 2.97 -7.65
N ASP A 24 0.88 3.79 -8.69
CA ASP A 24 2.07 4.30 -9.39
C ASP A 24 2.79 5.43 -8.63
N GLY A 25 2.29 5.86 -7.47
CA GLY A 25 2.82 6.96 -6.68
C GLY A 25 2.37 8.35 -7.17
N ARG A 26 1.51 8.44 -8.19
CA ARG A 26 0.91 9.70 -8.62
C ARG A 26 -0.09 10.18 -7.58
N VAL A 27 -0.11 11.48 -7.33
CA VAL A 27 -1.13 12.10 -6.46
C VAL A 27 -2.06 13.00 -7.25
N THR A 28 -3.34 12.74 -7.11
CA THR A 28 -4.42 13.47 -7.77
C THR A 28 -5.22 14.22 -6.71
N ALA A 29 -5.43 15.53 -6.90
CA ALA A 29 -6.19 16.36 -5.98
C ALA A 29 -7.59 16.63 -6.55
N TYR A 30 -8.62 16.38 -5.76
CA TYR A 30 -10.02 16.56 -6.11
C TYR A 30 -10.61 17.74 -5.33
N THR A 31 -10.88 18.84 -6.03
CA THR A 31 -11.49 20.05 -5.47
C THR A 31 -13.01 19.99 -5.42
N ARG A 32 -13.63 19.08 -6.19
CA ARG A 32 -15.05 18.76 -6.16
C ARG A 32 -15.33 17.59 -5.21
N PRO A 33 -16.56 17.43 -4.71
CA PRO A 33 -17.00 16.17 -4.13
C PRO A 33 -16.85 15.04 -5.15
N VAL A 34 -16.25 13.94 -4.72
CA VAL A 34 -16.07 12.72 -5.53
C VAL A 34 -16.45 11.54 -4.66
N ARG A 35 -17.28 10.65 -5.19
CA ARG A 35 -17.60 9.39 -4.53
C ARG A 35 -16.49 8.37 -4.73
N ALA A 36 -16.24 7.53 -3.73
CA ALA A 36 -15.28 6.43 -3.86
C ALA A 36 -15.66 5.49 -5.01
N GLY A 37 -16.96 5.28 -5.25
CA GLY A 37 -17.46 4.48 -6.38
C GLY A 37 -17.08 5.05 -7.75
N GLU A 38 -17.02 6.37 -7.92
CA GLU A 38 -16.54 7.00 -9.17
C GLU A 38 -15.07 6.63 -9.42
N LEU A 39 -14.23 6.74 -8.38
CA LEU A 39 -12.81 6.41 -8.49
C LEU A 39 -12.57 4.92 -8.74
N MET A 40 -13.36 4.05 -8.10
CA MET A 40 -13.26 2.60 -8.29
C MET A 40 -13.74 2.17 -9.69
N ALA A 41 -14.72 2.88 -10.27
CA ALA A 41 -15.16 2.62 -11.64
C ALA A 41 -14.08 2.99 -12.67
N GLU A 42 -13.34 4.07 -12.45
CA GLU A 42 -12.21 4.48 -13.29
C GLU A 42 -10.98 3.56 -13.12
N ASN A 43 -10.82 2.96 -11.94
CA ASN A 43 -9.66 2.16 -11.58
C ASN A 43 -10.09 0.72 -11.22
N PRO A 44 -10.28 -0.17 -12.21
CA PRO A 44 -10.74 -1.52 -11.96
C PRO A 44 -9.73 -2.29 -11.08
N ARG A 45 -10.26 -3.22 -10.27
CA ARG A 45 -9.49 -4.00 -9.27
C ARG A 45 -8.79 -3.17 -8.21
N GLN A 46 -9.18 -1.91 -8.01
CA GLN A 46 -8.68 -1.08 -6.94
C GLN A 46 -9.82 -0.58 -6.06
N PHE A 47 -9.52 -0.35 -4.80
CA PHE A 47 -10.41 0.27 -3.82
C PHE A 47 -9.77 1.50 -3.21
N VAL A 48 -10.61 2.37 -2.64
CA VAL A 48 -10.19 3.60 -1.96
C VAL A 48 -10.13 3.32 -0.45
N CYS A 49 -9.02 3.69 0.18
CA CYS A 49 -8.81 3.59 1.62
C CYS A 49 -8.43 4.97 2.19
N ASP A 50 -8.96 5.34 3.36
CA ASP A 50 -8.50 6.51 4.09
C ASP A 50 -7.14 6.21 4.73
N ALA A 51 -6.16 7.09 4.52
CA ALA A 51 -4.84 6.95 5.13
C ALA A 51 -4.88 7.02 6.67
N GLY A 52 -5.86 7.73 7.24
CA GLY A 52 -6.02 7.87 8.69
C GLY A 52 -6.48 6.58 9.38
N GLU A 53 -7.04 5.62 8.65
CA GLU A 53 -7.54 4.36 9.19
C GLU A 53 -6.55 3.19 9.02
N LEU A 54 -5.49 3.39 8.25
CA LEU A 54 -4.45 2.38 8.05
C LEU A 54 -3.62 2.20 9.33
N LYS A 55 -3.54 0.96 9.80
CA LYS A 55 -2.72 0.59 10.96
C LYS A 55 -2.13 -0.81 10.78
N VAL A 56 -0.83 -0.94 11.02
CA VAL A 56 -0.14 -2.23 10.97
C VAL A 56 -0.77 -3.23 11.94
N GLY A 57 -0.91 -4.47 11.50
CA GLY A 57 -1.54 -5.56 12.25
C GLY A 57 -3.07 -5.50 12.26
N HIS A 58 -3.67 -4.50 11.62
CA HIS A 58 -5.12 -4.41 11.45
C HIS A 58 -5.52 -4.69 10.00
N ARG A 59 -6.81 -5.03 9.83
CA ARG A 59 -7.36 -5.22 8.49
C ARG A 59 -7.44 -3.88 7.77
N VAL A 60 -7.04 -3.85 6.50
CA VAL A 60 -7.16 -2.65 5.67
C VAL A 60 -8.63 -2.36 5.40
N PRO A 61 -9.15 -1.19 5.82
CA PRO A 61 -10.51 -0.78 5.54
C PRO A 61 -10.62 -0.26 4.10
N GLY A 62 -11.79 -0.44 3.49
CA GLY A 62 -12.14 0.18 2.21
C GLY A 62 -13.37 1.04 2.38
N LEU A 63 -13.37 2.21 1.72
CA LEU A 63 -14.57 3.03 1.61
C LEU A 63 -15.63 2.29 0.78
N THR A 64 -16.89 2.46 1.13
CA THR A 64 -18.02 2.01 0.32
C THR A 64 -18.20 2.91 -0.90
N ALA A 65 -18.81 2.40 -1.97
CA ALA A 65 -18.98 3.13 -3.22
C ALA A 65 -19.79 4.44 -3.08
N GLU A 66 -20.65 4.52 -2.06
CA GLU A 66 -21.51 5.68 -1.79
C GLU A 66 -20.82 6.77 -0.97
N GLU A 67 -19.69 6.47 -0.32
CA GLU A 67 -18.97 7.44 0.49
C GLU A 67 -18.26 8.49 -0.37
N GLU A 68 -18.40 9.75 0.04
CA GLU A 68 -17.72 10.89 -0.60
C GLU A 68 -16.37 11.16 0.07
N LEU A 69 -15.37 11.47 -0.74
CA LEU A 69 -14.04 11.82 -0.26
C LEU A 69 -14.09 13.17 0.47
N GLU A 70 -13.63 13.18 1.71
CA GLU A 70 -13.57 14.38 2.52
C GLU A 70 -12.38 15.25 2.11
N GLY A 71 -12.64 16.55 1.94
CA GLY A 71 -11.61 17.54 1.68
C GLY A 71 -10.53 17.53 2.76
N ARG A 72 -9.29 17.85 2.37
CA ARG A 72 -8.11 17.88 3.27
C ARG A 72 -7.69 16.52 3.83
N ARG A 73 -8.32 15.42 3.41
CA ARG A 73 -7.86 14.06 3.68
C ARG A 73 -7.00 13.48 2.57
N LEU A 74 -6.24 12.46 2.92
CA LEU A 74 -5.42 11.68 2.01
C LEU A 74 -5.97 10.27 1.94
N TYR A 75 -6.17 9.79 0.72
CA TYR A 75 -6.67 8.47 0.41
C TYR A 75 -5.67 7.71 -0.43
N PHE A 76 -5.69 6.39 -0.35
CA PHE A 76 -4.92 5.50 -1.22
C PHE A 76 -5.84 4.72 -2.13
N LEU A 77 -5.44 4.58 -3.39
CA LEU A 77 -5.95 3.57 -4.31
C LEU A 77 -5.11 2.31 -4.17
N LEU A 78 -5.72 1.25 -3.63
CA LEU A 78 -5.06 -0.01 -3.29
C LEU A 78 -5.61 -1.16 -4.13
N PRO A 79 -4.80 -2.16 -4.48
CA PRO A 79 -5.28 -3.38 -5.13
C PRO A 79 -6.31 -4.09 -4.25
N MET A 80 -7.38 -4.63 -4.83
CA MET A 80 -8.42 -5.39 -4.11
C MET A 80 -7.89 -6.55 -3.27
N ASP A 81 -6.71 -7.09 -3.62
CA ASP A 81 -6.06 -8.16 -2.88
C ASP A 81 -5.66 -7.74 -1.45
N MET A 82 -5.53 -6.43 -1.19
CA MET A 82 -5.29 -5.87 0.14
C MET A 82 -6.57 -5.62 0.93
N LEU A 83 -7.75 -5.66 0.32
CA LEU A 83 -8.99 -5.32 1.00
C LEU A 83 -9.28 -6.34 2.10
N TYR A 84 -9.40 -5.88 3.35
CA TYR A 84 -9.54 -6.72 4.54
C TYR A 84 -8.39 -7.70 4.82
N SER A 85 -7.26 -7.58 4.11
CA SER A 85 -6.02 -8.26 4.49
C SER A 85 -5.40 -7.58 5.71
N VAL A 86 -4.55 -8.30 6.45
CA VAL A 86 -3.81 -7.71 7.58
C VAL A 86 -2.65 -6.90 7.02
N LEU A 87 -2.62 -5.62 7.34
CA LEU A 87 -1.56 -4.72 6.89
C LEU A 87 -0.25 -5.04 7.60
N THR A 88 0.79 -5.32 6.82
CA THR A 88 2.15 -5.58 7.31
C THR A 88 2.97 -4.28 7.45
N ASP A 89 4.07 -4.34 8.19
CA ASP A 89 5.02 -3.24 8.30
C ASP A 89 5.61 -2.85 6.93
N ASP A 90 5.95 -3.84 6.10
CA ASP A 90 6.51 -3.63 4.76
C ASP A 90 5.51 -2.92 3.83
N GLU A 91 4.24 -3.33 3.86
CA GLU A 91 3.19 -2.68 3.08
C GLU A 91 2.93 -1.24 3.55
N MET A 92 2.94 -1.01 4.86
CA MET A 92 2.83 0.34 5.43
C MET A 92 4.02 1.21 5.00
N ALA A 93 5.24 0.68 5.04
CA ALA A 93 6.43 1.39 4.56
C ALA A 93 6.29 1.73 3.06
N ALA A 94 5.85 0.78 2.23
CA ALA A 94 5.62 1.02 0.81
C ALA A 94 4.55 2.09 0.54
N LEU A 95 3.47 2.12 1.33
CA LEU A 95 2.44 3.17 1.27
C LEU A 95 3.01 4.55 1.64
N SER A 96 3.83 4.60 2.68
CA SER A 96 4.53 5.80 3.13
C SER A 96 5.45 6.36 2.04
N CYS A 97 6.24 5.50 1.42
CA CYS A 97 7.15 5.87 0.34
C CYS A 97 6.38 6.42 -0.87
N ARG A 98 5.26 5.81 -1.25
CA ARG A 98 4.38 6.31 -2.33
C ARG A 98 3.83 7.70 -2.02
N ALA A 99 3.40 7.94 -0.79
CA ALA A 99 2.91 9.24 -0.37
C ALA A 99 4.01 10.32 -0.31
N SER A 100 5.26 9.93 -0.05
CA SER A 100 6.42 10.84 0.05
C SER A 100 7.03 11.18 -1.32
N GLY A 101 7.08 10.21 -2.24
CA GLY A 101 7.54 10.39 -3.62
C GLY A 101 6.71 11.38 -4.44
N ALA A 102 5.48 11.62 -3.99
CA ALA A 102 4.55 12.58 -4.58
C ALA A 102 4.91 14.07 -4.38
N GLY A 103 6.04 14.37 -3.73
CA GLY A 103 6.45 15.74 -3.42
C GLY A 103 7.93 16.01 -3.63
N LYS A 104 8.37 16.28 -4.87
CA LYS A 104 9.47 17.23 -5.08
C LYS A 104 8.98 18.62 -4.65
N ARG A 105 9.00 18.88 -3.33
CA ARG A 105 8.61 20.08 -2.56
C ARG A 105 7.52 19.76 -1.54
N GLY A 106 7.94 19.28 -0.38
CA GLY A 106 7.09 19.21 0.80
C GLY A 106 7.40 17.99 1.64
N ARG A 107 8.45 18.05 2.46
CA ARG A 107 8.65 17.12 3.57
C ARG A 107 7.48 17.30 4.53
N MET A 108 6.44 16.47 4.44
CA MET A 108 5.39 16.46 5.45
C MET A 108 4.55 15.18 5.38
N LEU A 109 5.13 14.07 5.81
CA LEU A 109 4.36 13.01 6.44
C LEU A 109 4.63 13.10 7.95
N PRO A 110 3.68 12.73 8.82
CA PRO A 110 3.94 12.69 10.25
C PRO A 110 5.14 11.78 10.51
N ALA A 111 6.00 12.17 11.47
CA ALA A 111 7.21 11.45 11.86
C ALA A 111 6.99 9.97 12.23
N VAL A 112 5.73 9.53 12.39
CA VAL A 112 5.37 8.13 12.63
C VAL A 112 5.57 7.23 11.40
N LEU A 113 5.64 7.78 10.18
CA LEU A 113 5.96 7.04 8.94
C LEU A 113 7.44 7.12 8.55
N CYS A 114 8.27 7.78 9.38
CA CYS A 114 9.68 8.08 9.07
C CYS A 114 10.67 7.45 10.06
N MET A 115 10.26 6.44 10.84
CA MET A 115 11.13 5.75 11.81
C MET A 115 11.90 4.55 11.22
N PHE A 116 11.97 4.41 9.89
CA PHE A 116 12.88 3.45 9.26
C PHE A 116 13.96 4.19 8.46
N PRO A 117 15.25 4.07 8.84
CA PRO A 117 16.33 4.66 8.07
C PRO A 117 16.44 3.95 6.72
N SER A 118 16.39 4.77 5.67
CA SER A 118 16.76 4.42 4.31
C SER A 118 18.20 3.88 4.28
N GLU A 119 18.37 2.57 4.07
CA GLU A 119 19.65 2.07 3.57
C GLU A 119 19.80 2.51 2.12
N ALA A 120 20.72 3.43 1.90
CA ALA A 120 21.00 4.07 0.64
C ALA A 120 21.58 3.06 -0.36
N ALA A 121 20.82 2.72 -1.38
CA ALA A 121 21.36 2.10 -2.59
C ALA A 121 22.00 3.21 -3.46
N GLU A 122 23.26 3.53 -3.17
CA GLU A 122 24.15 4.21 -4.13
C GLU A 122 24.97 3.18 -4.90
N GLY A 123 25.06 3.37 -6.23
CA GLY A 123 26.16 2.84 -7.04
C GLY A 123 25.74 1.98 -8.23
N GLN A 124 25.56 2.60 -9.39
CA GLN A 124 25.97 1.97 -10.64
C GLN A 124 27.50 1.98 -10.72
N PRO A 125 28.14 0.96 -11.32
CA PRO A 125 28.75 1.24 -12.61
C PRO A 125 28.61 0.10 -13.63
N ALA A 126 28.72 0.48 -14.90
CA ALA A 126 28.84 -0.38 -16.07
C ALA A 126 30.23 -1.04 -16.14
N GLY A 127 30.32 -2.27 -16.67
CA GLY A 127 31.59 -2.83 -17.17
C GLY A 127 31.71 -4.36 -17.20
N ALA A 128 31.44 -4.94 -18.37
CA ALA A 128 32.12 -6.07 -19.04
C ALA A 128 32.52 -7.39 -18.31
N ARG A 129 32.09 -8.49 -18.95
CA ARG A 129 32.74 -9.81 -19.20
C ARG A 129 32.60 -10.97 -18.17
N GLU A 130 31.87 -11.99 -18.63
CA GLU A 130 32.14 -13.46 -18.69
C GLU A 130 33.02 -14.12 -17.61
N GLU A 131 32.42 -15.02 -16.80
CA GLU A 131 32.57 -16.51 -16.80
C GLU A 131 32.22 -17.11 -15.41
N GLU A 132 31.27 -18.04 -15.45
CA GLU A 132 31.13 -19.30 -14.70
C GLU A 132 31.76 -19.47 -13.30
N LYS A 133 30.92 -19.68 -12.27
CA LYS A 133 31.06 -20.83 -11.34
C LYS A 133 29.79 -21.04 -10.50
N GLU A 134 29.42 -22.31 -10.42
CA GLU A 134 28.29 -22.89 -9.68
C GLU A 134 28.43 -22.78 -8.13
N GLU A 135 27.30 -23.09 -7.47
CA GLU A 135 27.11 -23.49 -6.06
C GLU A 135 27.16 -22.33 -5.04
N GLU A 136 26.27 -22.15 -4.06
CA GLU A 136 25.23 -22.98 -3.44
C GLU A 136 24.31 -21.99 -2.68
N PHE A 137 23.05 -21.88 -3.06
CA PHE A 137 22.06 -21.02 -2.39
C PHE A 137 21.08 -21.93 -1.66
N THR A 138 21.32 -22.17 -0.38
CA THR A 138 20.37 -22.88 0.48
C THR A 138 19.20 -21.94 0.78
N ASP A 139 18.26 -21.89 -0.15
CA ASP A 139 16.94 -21.30 0.06
C ASP A 139 16.13 -22.25 0.95
N SER A 140 15.95 -21.90 2.22
CA SER A 140 15.07 -22.64 3.13
C SER A 140 13.62 -22.28 2.80
N VAL A 141 13.11 -22.83 1.70
CA VAL A 141 11.71 -22.76 1.31
C VAL A 141 10.87 -23.42 2.39
N GLY A 142 10.06 -22.61 3.06
CA GLY A 142 8.99 -23.04 3.96
C GLY A 142 8.06 -24.01 3.23
N ARG A 143 8.05 -25.26 3.70
CA ARG A 143 7.38 -26.42 3.12
C ARG A 143 5.88 -26.20 2.98
N GLN A 144 5.42 -25.79 1.80
CA GLN A 144 4.01 -25.86 1.44
C GLN A 144 3.58 -27.33 1.43
N ARG A 145 2.58 -27.67 2.26
CA ARG A 145 1.96 -29.00 2.21
C ARG A 145 1.13 -29.04 0.93
N SER A 146 1.64 -29.72 -0.09
CA SER A 146 0.90 -30.04 -1.31
C SER A 146 -0.37 -30.80 -0.92
N TRP A 147 -1.53 -30.18 -1.08
CA TRP A 147 -2.80 -30.89 -0.98
C TRP A 147 -2.93 -31.78 -2.21
N LYS A 148 -3.18 -33.09 -2.00
CA LYS A 148 -3.45 -34.05 -3.08
C LYS A 148 -4.89 -34.52 -2.91
N PRO A 149 -5.84 -34.15 -3.79
CA PRO A 149 -7.15 -34.77 -3.77
C PRO A 149 -7.00 -36.24 -4.17
N ALA A 150 -7.39 -37.15 -3.28
CA ALA A 150 -7.61 -38.55 -3.62
C ALA A 150 -9.03 -38.64 -4.21
N LEU A 151 -9.13 -38.76 -5.52
CA LEU A 151 -10.38 -39.14 -6.18
C LEU A 151 -10.48 -40.67 -6.10
N ASP A 152 -11.28 -41.17 -5.16
CA ASP A 152 -11.69 -42.56 -5.20
C ASP A 152 -12.75 -42.74 -6.30
N THR A 153 -12.64 -43.84 -7.04
CA THR A 153 -13.62 -44.23 -8.05
C THR A 153 -14.92 -44.62 -7.35
N ILE A 154 -15.95 -43.80 -7.50
CA ILE A 154 -17.31 -44.11 -7.06
C ILE A 154 -17.91 -45.20 -7.97
N TYR A 155 -18.18 -46.37 -7.39
CA TYR A 155 -18.98 -47.40 -8.06
C TYR A 155 -20.47 -47.10 -7.83
N GLU A 156 -21.21 -46.92 -8.92
CA GLU A 156 -22.66 -46.81 -8.87
C GLU A 156 -23.27 -48.20 -8.61
N ALA A 157 -23.97 -48.35 -7.49
CA ALA A 157 -24.79 -49.52 -7.24
C ALA A 157 -26.08 -49.37 -8.07
N CYS A 158 -26.24 -50.21 -9.10
CA CYS A 158 -27.53 -50.36 -9.77
C CYS A 158 -28.52 -51.03 -8.81
N HIS A 159 -29.68 -50.40 -8.64
CA HIS A 159 -30.86 -51.01 -8.04
C HIS A 159 -32.09 -50.74 -8.92
#